data_AF-A0A1I4IQX8-F1
#
_entry.id   AF-A0A1I4IQX8-F1
#
_cell.length_a   1.000
_cell.length_b   1.000
_cell.length_c   1.000
_cell.angle_alpha   90.00
_cell.angle_beta   90.00
_cell.angle_gamma   90.00
#
_symmetry.space_group_name_H-M   'P 1'
#
loop_
_entity.id
_entity.type
_entity.pdbx_description
1 polymer ?
#
loop_
_entity_poly.entity_id
_entity_poly.type
_entity_poly.pdbx_seq_one_letter_code
_entity_poly.pdbx_strand_id
1 'polypeptide(L)'
;MEQTAVFSLFKGLSVQKVMELVHHLERYDSDVFFEKKQTSANGKSMLGMMSVFTTIRIGDKVHVRARGTDASTLISSVHSFLEDAEAAEETFGYWEEEGMETVEKAMTASLHNWTPEVRNVAKSYLKTTRH
;
A
#
# COMPACT_ATOMS: atom_id res chain seq x y z
N MET A 1 -14.41 14.15 10.98
CA MET A 1 -15.48 13.39 10.28
C MET A 1 -14.85 12.11 9.72
N GLU A 2 -15.63 11.05 9.51
CA GLU A 2 -15.13 9.78 8.96
C GLU A 2 -15.73 9.56 7.57
N GLN A 3 -14.89 9.22 6.60
CA GLN A 3 -15.25 8.95 5.21
C GLN A 3 -14.72 7.58 4.81
N THR A 4 -15.51 6.85 4.03
CA THR A 4 -15.12 5.53 3.54
C THR A 4 -15.37 5.42 2.04
N ALA A 5 -14.50 4.68 1.37
CA ALA A 5 -14.62 4.37 -0.05
C ALA A 5 -14.17 2.94 -0.31
N VAL A 6 -14.65 2.36 -1.41
CA VAL A 6 -14.21 1.04 -1.88
C VAL A 6 -13.77 1.19 -3.32
N PHE A 7 -12.55 0.77 -3.62
CA PHE A 7 -12.04 0.73 -4.99
C PHE A 7 -11.66 -0.69 -5.38
N SER A 8 -11.69 -0.93 -6.69
CA SER A 8 -11.21 -2.18 -7.28
C SER A 8 -10.12 -1.79 -8.27
N LEU A 9 -8.98 -2.45 -8.19
CA LEU A 9 -7.89 -2.20 -9.14
C LEU A 9 -8.01 -3.17 -10.31
N PHE A 10 -7.99 -2.63 -11.53
CA PHE A 10 -7.99 -3.42 -12.76
C PHE A 10 -6.58 -3.84 -13.18
N LYS A 11 -5.56 -3.14 -12.67
CA LYS A 11 -4.14 -3.48 -12.81
C LYS A 11 -3.41 -3.31 -11.47
N GLY A 12 -2.31 -4.03 -11.27
CA GLY A 12 -1.46 -3.81 -10.10
C GLY A 12 -0.85 -2.40 -10.13
N LEU A 13 -0.63 -1.79 -8.97
CA LEU A 13 0.17 -0.57 -8.88
C LEU A 13 1.64 -0.94 -8.77
N SER A 14 2.48 -0.30 -9.59
CA SER A 14 3.93 -0.41 -9.47
C SER A 14 4.40 0.09 -8.10
N VAL A 15 5.58 -0.39 -7.67
CA VAL A 15 6.25 0.08 -6.45
C VAL A 15 6.37 1.60 -6.45
N GLN A 16 6.71 2.19 -7.60
CA GLN A 16 6.78 3.63 -7.78
C GLN A 16 5.44 4.32 -7.54
N LYS A 17 4.34 3.83 -8.12
CA LYS A 17 3.01 4.43 -7.93
C LYS A 17 2.53 4.31 -6.48
N VAL A 18 2.89 3.24 -5.78
CA VAL A 18 2.62 3.13 -4.33
C VAL A 18 3.41 4.17 -3.54
N MET A 19 4.68 4.44 -3.89
CA MET A 19 5.47 5.51 -3.27
C MET A 19 4.87 6.90 -3.52
N GLU A 20 4.47 7.17 -4.77
CA GLU A 20 3.80 8.42 -5.15
C GLU A 20 2.49 8.61 -4.37
N LEU A 21 1.68 7.55 -4.22
CA LEU A 21 0.44 7.58 -3.43
C LEU A 21 0.70 7.89 -1.96
N VAL A 22 1.69 7.24 -1.34
CA VAL A 22 2.05 7.49 0.08
C VAL A 22 2.45 8.96 0.27
N HIS A 23 3.34 9.47 -0.58
CA HIS A 23 3.79 10.86 -0.48
C HIS A 23 2.65 11.85 -0.73
N HIS A 24 1.73 11.51 -1.64
CA HIS A 24 0.53 12.29 -1.87
C HIS A 24 -0.38 12.34 -0.63
N LEU A 25 -0.55 11.22 0.06
CA LEU A 25 -1.37 11.09 1.27
C LEU A 25 -0.78 11.80 2.50
N GLU A 26 0.54 11.94 2.59
CA GLU A 26 1.23 12.66 3.67
C GLU A 26 0.87 14.15 3.74
N ARG A 27 0.33 14.72 2.66
CA ARG A 27 -0.07 16.14 2.58
C ARG A 27 -1.36 16.46 3.32
N TYR A 28 -2.14 15.44 3.68
CA TYR A 28 -3.41 15.59 4.37
C TYR A 28 -3.22 15.42 5.87
N ASP A 29 -4.02 16.14 6.66
CA ASP A 29 -4.01 16.00 8.11
C ASP A 29 -4.74 14.72 8.55
N SER A 30 -5.80 14.32 7.82
CA SER A 30 -6.59 13.12 8.13
C SER A 30 -5.76 11.85 8.21
N ASP A 31 -6.09 11.00 9.17
CA ASP A 31 -5.63 9.61 9.19
C ASP A 31 -6.30 8.84 8.04
N VAL A 32 -5.55 7.96 7.38
CA VAL A 32 -6.06 7.13 6.28
C VAL A 32 -5.60 5.69 6.46
N PHE A 33 -6.50 4.73 6.26
CA PHE A 33 -6.22 3.31 6.30
C PHE A 33 -6.73 2.61 5.05
N PHE A 34 -5.91 1.71 4.52
CA PHE A 34 -6.24 0.84 3.40
C PHE A 34 -6.42 -0.58 3.91
N GLU A 35 -7.55 -1.18 3.59
CA GLU A 35 -7.99 -2.47 4.13
C GLU A 35 -8.34 -3.43 3.00
N LYS A 36 -7.72 -4.61 3.01
CA LYS A 36 -8.07 -5.71 2.13
C LYS A 36 -8.15 -7.00 2.95
N LYS A 37 -9.34 -7.61 3.01
CA LYS A 37 -9.61 -8.84 3.77
C LYS A 37 -9.18 -8.70 5.24
N GLN A 38 -8.06 -9.30 5.63
CA GLN A 38 -7.51 -9.33 6.99
C GLN A 38 -6.29 -8.40 7.15
N THR A 39 -5.87 -7.72 6.08
CA THR A 39 -4.74 -6.80 6.10
C THR A 39 -5.24 -5.36 6.14
N SER A 40 -4.74 -4.58 7.08
CA SER A 40 -4.98 -3.14 7.19
C SER A 40 -3.65 -2.42 7.35
N ALA A 41 -3.47 -1.30 6.66
CA ALA A 41 -2.28 -0.47 6.80
C ALA A 41 -2.62 1.01 6.79
N ASN A 42 -1.81 1.81 7.49
CA ASN A 42 -1.84 3.26 7.40
C ASN A 42 -1.40 3.68 5.98
N GLY A 43 -2.22 4.48 5.31
CA GLY A 43 -1.98 4.99 3.96
C GLY A 43 -0.74 5.89 3.82
N LYS A 44 -0.28 6.46 4.93
CA LYS A 44 0.95 7.28 5.02
C LYS A 44 2.18 6.45 5.40
N SER A 45 2.03 5.13 5.63
CA SER A 45 3.16 4.25 5.93
C SER A 45 3.62 3.54 4.67
N MET A 46 4.81 3.88 4.19
CA MET A 46 5.41 3.24 3.02
C MET A 46 5.45 1.70 3.13
N LEU A 47 5.94 1.20 4.26
CA LEU A 47 6.02 -0.25 4.52
C LEU A 47 4.64 -0.89 4.64
N GLY A 48 3.70 -0.23 5.32
CA GLY A 48 2.33 -0.73 5.47
C GLY A 48 1.62 -0.83 4.12
N MET A 49 1.73 0.22 3.31
CA MET A 49 1.17 0.25 1.97
C MET A 49 1.79 -0.82 1.08
N MET A 50 3.11 -0.97 1.08
CA MET A 50 3.77 -2.06 0.36
C MET A 50 3.24 -3.44 0.77
N SER A 51 3.01 -3.68 2.07
CA SER A 51 2.41 -4.93 2.55
C SER A 51 0.97 -5.13 2.06
N VAL A 52 0.17 -4.08 1.90
CA VAL A 52 -1.19 -4.20 1.35
C VAL A 52 -1.12 -4.43 -0.16
N PHE A 53 -0.39 -3.59 -0.89
CA PHE A 53 -0.37 -3.58 -2.35
C PHE A 53 0.29 -4.81 -2.96
N THR A 54 1.33 -5.37 -2.34
CA THR A 54 1.91 -6.67 -2.76
C THR A 54 0.93 -7.85 -2.63
N THR A 55 -0.11 -7.72 -1.80
CA THR A 55 -1.12 -8.77 -1.67
C THR A 55 -2.30 -8.58 -2.60
N ILE A 56 -2.51 -7.40 -3.18
CA ILE A 56 -3.65 -7.09 -4.04
C ILE A 56 -3.51 -7.84 -5.37
N ARG A 57 -4.60 -8.48 -5.79
CA ARG A 57 -4.76 -9.09 -7.10
C ARG A 57 -5.77 -8.28 -7.91
N ILE A 58 -5.70 -8.39 -9.22
CA ILE A 58 -6.67 -7.77 -10.13
C ILE A 58 -8.09 -8.18 -9.71
N GLY A 59 -8.98 -7.19 -9.58
CA GLY A 59 -10.36 -7.38 -9.16
C GLY A 59 -10.60 -7.50 -7.65
N ASP A 60 -9.55 -7.45 -6.82
CA ASP A 60 -9.74 -7.32 -5.37
C ASP A 60 -10.32 -5.95 -5.01
N LYS A 61 -11.20 -5.95 -4.00
CA LYS A 61 -11.75 -4.74 -3.40
C LYS A 61 -10.89 -4.29 -2.23
N VAL A 62 -10.45 -3.04 -2.27
CA VAL A 62 -9.74 -2.37 -1.18
C VAL A 62 -10.67 -1.32 -0.59
N HIS A 63 -10.78 -1.32 0.73
CA HIS A 63 -11.57 -0.36 1.47
C HIS A 63 -10.62 0.72 2.00
N VAL A 64 -10.96 1.98 1.76
CA VAL A 64 -10.25 3.12 2.31
C VAL A 64 -11.11 3.75 3.38
N ARG A 65 -10.48 4.04 4.51
CA ARG A 65 -11.12 4.75 5.62
C ARG A 65 -10.27 5.97 5.95
N ALA A 66 -10.86 7.15 5.85
CA ALA A 66 -10.22 8.41 6.19
C ALA A 66 -10.95 9.06 7.37
N ARG A 67 -10.19 9.62 8.31
CA ARG A 67 -10.72 10.31 9.49
C ARG A 67 -9.97 11.61 9.73
N GLY A 68 -10.72 12.70 9.72
CA GLY A 68 -10.20 14.04 9.99
C GLY A 68 -11.10 15.13 9.40
N THR A 69 -10.56 16.33 9.27
CA THR A 69 -11.26 17.52 8.76
C THR A 69 -11.24 17.60 7.24
N ASP A 70 -10.19 17.07 6.61
CA ASP A 70 -9.98 17.00 5.16
C ASP A 70 -10.24 15.60 4.58
N ALA A 71 -10.89 14.72 5.34
CA ALA A 71 -11.13 13.32 4.97
C ALA A 71 -11.92 13.16 3.66
N SER A 72 -12.86 14.07 3.37
CA SER A 72 -13.61 14.05 2.10
C SER A 72 -12.70 14.34 0.91
N THR A 73 -11.88 15.40 1.01
CA THR A 73 -10.92 15.79 -0.02
C THR A 73 -9.85 14.72 -0.23
N LEU A 74 -9.38 14.09 0.86
CA LEU A 74 -8.44 12.98 0.81
C LEU A 74 -9.02 11.81 0.00
N ILE A 75 -10.23 11.36 0.32
CA ILE A 75 -10.88 10.24 -0.39
C ILE A 75 -11.09 10.55 -1.87
N SER A 76 -11.58 11.75 -2.20
CA SER A 76 -11.72 12.18 -3.60
C SER A 76 -10.37 12.17 -4.33
N SER A 77 -9.30 12.61 -3.66
CA SER A 77 -7.99 12.63 -4.28
C SER A 77 -7.36 11.25 -4.46
N VAL A 78 -7.66 10.29 -3.57
CA VAL A 78 -7.27 8.89 -3.75
C VAL A 78 -7.93 8.32 -5.01
N HIS A 79 -9.22 8.61 -5.21
CA HIS A 79 -9.92 8.19 -6.42
C HIS A 79 -9.25 8.72 -7.69
N SER A 80 -9.01 10.03 -7.76
CA SER A 80 -8.34 10.63 -8.92
C SER A 80 -6.94 10.06 -9.16
N PHE A 81 -6.15 9.88 -8.09
CA PHE A 81 -4.81 9.29 -8.22
C PHE A 81 -4.86 7.88 -8.83
N LEU A 82 -5.80 7.04 -8.37
CA LEU A 82 -5.93 5.67 -8.84
C LEU A 82 -6.43 5.61 -10.28
N GLU A 83 -7.39 6.46 -10.66
CA GLU A 83 -7.86 6.58 -12.05
C GLU A 83 -6.73 7.03 -12.98
N ASP A 84 -5.94 8.03 -12.58
CA ASP A 84 -4.78 8.51 -13.35
C ASP A 84 -3.71 7.43 -13.49
N ALA A 85 -3.42 6.71 -12.39
CA ALA A 85 -2.48 5.59 -12.40
C ALA A 85 -2.96 4.45 -13.31
N GLU A 86 -4.27 4.19 -13.39
CA GLU A 86 -4.86 3.21 -14.29
C GLU A 86 -4.84 3.64 -15.76
N ALA A 87 -5.11 4.92 -16.04
CA ALA A 87 -5.10 5.48 -17.39
C ALA A 87 -3.70 5.65 -17.98
N ALA A 88 -2.66 5.79 -17.14
CA ALA A 88 -1.29 5.84 -17.60
C ALA A 88 -0.88 4.51 -18.25
N GLU A 89 -0.75 4.49 -19.59
CA GLU A 89 0.05 3.50 -20.32
C GLU A 89 1.52 3.77 -19.97
N GLU A 90 2.02 3.11 -18.94
CA GLU A 90 3.45 3.19 -18.61
C GLU A 90 4.23 2.44 -19.69
N THR A 91 4.79 3.18 -20.64
CA THR A 91 5.76 2.63 -21.60
C THR A 91 7.12 2.62 -20.90
N PHE A 92 7.38 1.60 -20.10
CA PHE A 92 8.65 1.47 -19.40
C PHE A 92 9.77 1.10 -20.39
N GLY A 93 10.97 1.63 -20.14
CA GLY A 93 12.17 1.12 -20.80
C GLY A 93 12.56 -0.24 -20.24
N TYR A 94 13.22 -1.09 -21.04
CA TYR A 94 13.66 -2.44 -20.64
C TYR A 94 14.36 -2.51 -19.27
N TRP A 95 15.21 -1.52 -18.96
CA TRP A 95 15.95 -1.46 -17.69
C TRP A 95 15.09 -1.07 -16.48
N GLU A 96 14.02 -0.32 -16.70
CA GLU A 96 13.07 0.08 -15.65
C GLU A 96 12.16 -1.10 -15.29
N GLU A 97 11.72 -1.87 -16.30
CA GLU A 97 11.01 -3.13 -16.10
C GLU A 97 11.86 -4.12 -15.30
N GLU A 98 13.12 -4.34 -15.68
CA GLU A 98 14.00 -5.29 -14.98
C GLU A 98 14.29 -4.86 -13.53
N GLY A 99 14.44 -3.55 -13.30
CA GLY A 99 14.61 -2.98 -11.96
C GLY A 99 13.38 -3.19 -11.08
N MET A 100 12.19 -2.98 -11.63
CA MET A 100 10.93 -3.21 -10.92
C MET A 100 10.70 -4.69 -10.60
N GLU A 101 10.93 -5.59 -11.55
CA GLU A 101 10.84 -7.03 -11.31
C GLU A 101 11.81 -7.48 -10.20
N THR A 102 13.03 -6.93 -10.19
CA THR A 102 14.02 -7.22 -9.16
C THR A 102 13.54 -6.79 -7.76
N VAL A 103 12.96 -5.60 -7.65
CA VAL A 103 12.42 -5.09 -6.38
C VAL A 103 11.21 -5.93 -5.94
N GLU A 104 10.27 -6.22 -6.84
CA GLU A 104 9.10 -7.04 -6.54
C GLU A 104 9.50 -8.44 -6.06
N LYS A 105 10.46 -9.06 -6.75
CA LYS A 105 10.99 -10.38 -6.39
C LYS A 105 11.69 -10.34 -5.03
N ALA A 106 12.48 -9.32 -4.74
CA ALA A 106 13.14 -9.15 -3.45
C ALA A 106 12.13 -8.94 -2.30
N MET A 107 11.09 -8.14 -2.53
CA MET A 107 10.01 -7.91 -1.56
C MET A 107 9.21 -9.18 -1.30
N THR A 108 8.81 -9.89 -2.36
CA THR A 108 8.08 -11.15 -2.25
C THR A 108 8.91 -12.23 -1.55
N ALA A 109 10.20 -12.32 -1.87
CA ALA A 109 11.12 -13.23 -1.18
C ALA A 109 11.27 -12.87 0.30
N SER A 110 11.32 -11.58 0.64
CA SER A 110 11.42 -11.10 2.03
C SER A 110 10.19 -11.41 2.87
N LEU A 111 9.01 -11.55 2.27
CA LEU A 111 7.80 -12.01 2.97
C LEU A 111 7.88 -13.49 3.39
N HIS A 112 8.65 -14.31 2.65
CA HIS A 112 8.73 -15.76 2.86
C HIS A 112 10.02 -16.20 3.56
N ASN A 113 11.10 -15.44 3.39
CA ASN A 113 12.43 -15.75 3.92
C ASN A 113 12.86 -14.71 4.96
N TRP A 114 12.21 -14.74 6.12
CA TRP A 114 12.72 -13.98 7.26
C TRP A 114 14.04 -14.59 7.71
N THR A 115 15.10 -13.80 7.69
CA THR A 115 16.39 -14.20 8.27
C THR A 115 16.19 -14.60 9.73
N PRO A 116 17.00 -15.54 10.25
CA PRO A 116 16.89 -15.97 11.64
C PRO A 116 16.94 -14.79 12.63
N GLU A 117 17.72 -13.76 12.32
CA GLU A 117 17.86 -12.53 13.12
C GLU A 117 16.56 -11.72 13.17
N VAL A 118 15.96 -11.42 12.02
CA VAL A 118 14.68 -10.68 11.94
C VAL A 118 13.56 -11.47 12.62
N ARG A 119 13.54 -12.79 12.46
CA ARG A 119 12.60 -13.68 13.14
C ARG A 119 12.76 -13.66 14.67
N ASN A 120 13.99 -13.58 15.16
CA ASN A 120 14.27 -13.56 16.60
C ASN A 120 13.88 -12.21 17.22
N VAL A 121 14.14 -11.11 16.53
CA VAL A 121 13.69 -9.76 16.94
C VAL A 121 12.16 -9.70 16.93
N ALA A 122 11.49 -10.12 15.86
CA ALA A 122 10.02 -10.13 15.81
C ALA A 122 9.41 -11.00 16.93
N LYS A 123 10.01 -12.15 17.25
CA LYS A 123 9.59 -13.01 18.37
C LYS A 123 9.79 -12.34 19.74
N SER A 124 10.83 -11.54 19.94
CA SER A 124 11.03 -10.84 21.23
C SER A 124 10.00 -9.74 21.43
N TYR A 125 9.60 -9.04 20.36
CA TYR A 125 8.56 -8.01 20.41
C TYR A 125 7.13 -8.57 20.50
N LEU A 126 6.84 -9.72 19.85
CA LEU A 126 5.51 -10.35 19.89
C LEU A 126 5.25 -11.18 21.15
N LYS A 127 6.28 -11.45 21.98
CA LYS A 127 6.14 -12.16 23.26
C LYS A 127 5.72 -11.26 24.43
N THR A 128 5.62 -9.94 24.25
CA THR A 128 5.19 -9.01 25.30
C THR A 128 3.79 -8.45 25.02
N THR A 129 2.77 -9.31 25.00
CA THR A 129 1.38 -9.00 25.38
C THR A 129 0.51 -10.25 25.18
N ARG A 130 0.70 -11.24 26.06
CA ARG A 130 -0.38 -12.15 26.47
C ARG A 130 -0.30 -12.31 27.97
N HIS A 131 -1.00 -11.42 28.66
CA HIS A 131 -1.61 -11.69 29.96
C HIS A 131 -3.12 -11.53 29.79
#